data_AF-A0A2G2MUR5-F1
#
_entry.id   AF-A0A2G2MUR5-F1
#
_cell.length_a   1.000
_cell.length_b   1.000
_cell.length_c   1.000
_cell.angle_alpha   90.00
_cell.angle_beta   90.00
_cell.angle_gamma   90.00
#
_symmetry.space_group_name_H-M   'P 1'
#
loop_
_entity.id
_entity.type
_entity.pdbx_description
1 polymer ?
#
loop_
_entity_poly.entity_id
_entity_poly.type
_entity_poly.pdbx_seq_one_letter_code
_entity_poly.pdbx_strand_id
1 'polypeptide(L)'
;MTTQVQVSAYISNETKILFEDFSKRSGQKKGFIIEQALMHYINAQRELPADIIIPASLTVSKEVFDNVIMADREPTEALRKLMNED
;
A
#
# COMPACT_ATOMS: atom_id res chain seq x y z
N MET A 1 -26.75 16.70 16.76
CA MET A 1 -26.40 15.64 17.73
C MET A 1 -25.24 14.88 17.14
N THR A 2 -24.05 14.93 17.75
CA THR A 2 -22.91 14.11 17.32
C THR A 2 -23.05 12.73 17.95
N THR A 3 -23.53 11.77 17.15
CA THR A 3 -23.61 10.37 17.56
C THR A 3 -22.21 9.78 17.61
N GLN A 4 -21.65 9.64 18.80
CA GLN A 4 -20.41 8.87 19.00
C GLN A 4 -20.73 7.37 18.88
N VAL A 5 -19.88 6.65 18.15
CA VAL A 5 -19.98 5.19 17.96
C VAL A 5 -18.80 4.52 18.66
N GLN A 6 -19.07 3.44 19.39
CA GLN A 6 -18.02 2.66 20.05
C GLN A 6 -17.44 1.63 19.09
N VAL A 7 -16.11 1.52 19.07
CA VAL A 7 -15.37 0.50 18.32
C VAL A 7 -14.54 -0.32 19.31
N SER A 8 -14.52 -1.65 19.15
CA SER A 8 -13.74 -2.58 19.97
C SER A 8 -12.85 -3.46 19.11
N ALA A 9 -11.59 -3.60 19.48
CA ALA A 9 -10.62 -4.48 18.83
C ALA A 9 -9.58 -4.98 19.85
N TYR A 10 -9.03 -6.17 19.60
CA TYR A 10 -7.87 -6.66 20.35
C TYR A 10 -6.59 -6.10 19.74
N ILE A 11 -5.67 -5.68 20.60
CA ILE A 11 -4.31 -5.24 20.23
C ILE A 11 -3.29 -6.00 21.07
N SER A 12 -2.04 -6.06 20.62
CA SER A 12 -0.97 -6.64 21.44
C SER A 12 -0.71 -5.77 22.68
N ASN A 13 -0.13 -6.39 23.72
CA ASN A 13 0.26 -5.66 24.93
C ASN A 13 1.34 -4.61 24.63
N GLU A 14 2.24 -4.89 23.69
CA GLU A 14 3.29 -3.97 23.24
C GLU A 14 2.68 -2.71 22.60
N THR A 15 1.71 -2.88 21.69
CA THR A 15 0.99 -1.75 21.08
C THR A 15 0.24 -0.94 22.12
N LYS A 16 -0.38 -1.60 23.11
CA LYS A 16 -1.05 -0.90 24.22
C LYS A 16 -0.08 0.01 24.98
N ILE A 17 1.11 -0.49 25.34
CA ILE A 17 2.11 0.29 26.08
C ILE A 17 2.52 1.53 25.26
N LEU A 18 2.85 1.34 23.98
CA LEU A 18 3.23 2.43 23.08
C LEU A 18 2.12 3.49 22.95
N PHE A 19 0.87 3.03 22.80
CA PHE A 19 -0.28 3.90 22.69
C PHE A 19 -0.52 4.73 23.95
N GLU A 20 -0.40 4.12 25.12
CA GLU A 20 -0.58 4.80 26.40
C GLU A 20 0.52 5.84 26.66
N ASP A 21 1.77 5.50 26.36
CA ASP A 21 2.89 6.43 26.51
C ASP A 21 2.80 7.59 25.52
N PHE A 22 2.39 7.34 24.28
CA PHE A 22 2.14 8.40 23.30
C PHE A 22 1.02 9.34 23.75
N SER A 23 -0.10 8.80 24.23
CA SER A 23 -1.22 9.59 24.75
C SER A 23 -0.79 10.46 25.94
N LYS A 24 0.00 9.93 26.87
CA LYS A 24 0.53 10.69 28.01
C LYS A 24 1.45 11.83 27.57
N ARG A 25 2.40 11.56 26.66
CA ARG A 25 3.38 12.55 26.19
C ARG A 25 2.75 13.65 25.33
N SER A 26 1.78 13.29 24.49
CA SER A 26 1.10 14.24 23.60
C SER A 26 -0.02 15.02 24.28
N GLY A 27 -0.50 14.58 25.44
CA GLY A 27 -1.68 15.15 26.12
C GLY A 27 -3.00 14.89 25.39
N GLN A 28 -2.99 14.10 24.32
CA GLN A 28 -4.16 13.83 23.51
C GLN A 28 -4.98 12.67 24.08
N LYS A 29 -6.30 12.77 23.97
CA LYS A 29 -7.23 11.71 24.41
C LYS A 29 -7.06 10.48 23.54
N LYS A 30 -7.06 9.29 24.16
CA LYS A 30 -7.00 7.99 23.48
C LYS A 30 -8.02 7.87 22.34
N GLY A 31 -9.28 8.26 22.58
CA GLY A 31 -10.32 8.22 21.54
C GLY A 31 -10.02 9.11 20.33
N PHE A 32 -9.48 10.30 20.56
CA PHE A 32 -9.07 11.22 19.49
C PHE A 32 -7.93 10.61 18.66
N ILE A 33 -6.92 10.01 19.32
CA ILE A 33 -5.80 9.37 18.62
C ILE A 33 -6.30 8.20 17.76
N ILE A 34 -7.23 7.37 18.27
CA ILE A 34 -7.81 6.26 17.50
C ILE A 34 -8.57 6.80 16.28
N GLU A 35 -9.39 7.82 16.46
CA GLU A 35 -10.15 8.43 15.37
C GLU A 35 -9.24 9.01 14.29
N GLN A 36 -8.20 9.76 14.68
CA GLN A 36 -7.21 10.30 13.75
C GLN A 36 -6.43 9.17 13.04
N ALA A 37 -5.98 8.14 13.77
CA ALA A 37 -5.26 7.02 13.17
C ALA A 37 -6.11 6.28 12.13
N LEU A 38 -7.39 6.03 12.41
CA LEU A 38 -8.32 5.42 11.46
C LEU A 38 -8.52 6.29 10.21
N MET A 39 -8.74 7.60 10.40
CA MET A 39 -8.90 8.54 9.30
C MET A 39 -7.64 8.62 8.43
N HIS A 40 -6.46 8.73 9.05
CA HIS A 40 -5.20 8.76 8.32
C HIS A 40 -4.95 7.46 7.55
N TYR A 41 -5.23 6.31 8.15
CA TYR A 41 -5.07 5.02 7.47
C TYR A 41 -6.01 4.89 6.26
N ILE A 42 -7.29 5.22 6.41
CA ILE A 42 -8.27 5.16 5.32
C ILE A 42 -7.92 6.16 4.21
N ASN A 43 -7.54 7.39 4.58
CA ASN A 43 -7.21 8.41 3.60
C ASN A 43 -5.94 8.08 2.83
N ALA A 44 -4.89 7.56 3.48
CA ALA A 44 -3.68 7.10 2.79
C ALA A 44 -4.00 6.00 1.76
N GLN A 45 -4.94 5.09 2.08
CA GLN A 45 -5.38 4.05 1.16
C GLN A 45 -6.25 4.57 0.01
N ARG A 46 -6.94 5.71 0.20
CA ARG A 46 -7.75 6.37 -0.83
C ARG A 46 -6.93 7.26 -1.76
N GLU A 47 -5.90 7.92 -1.23
CA GLU A 47 -4.98 8.77 -2.00
C GLU A 47 -4.14 7.94 -2.99
N LEU A 48 -3.89 6.67 -2.68
CA LEU A 48 -3.21 5.73 -3.56
C LEU A 48 -4.12 4.50 -3.82
N PRO A 49 -5.03 4.57 -4.80
CA PRO A 49 -5.76 3.39 -5.27
C PRO A 49 -4.76 2.28 -5.60
N ALA A 50 -5.08 1.03 -5.26
CA ALA A 50 -4.28 -0.13 -5.67
C ALA A 50 -4.07 -0.17 -7.20
N ASP A 51 -4.95 0.49 -7.95
CA ASP A 51 -4.89 0.64 -9.39
C ASP A 51 -3.82 1.64 -9.87
N ILE A 52 -3.27 2.47 -8.97
CA ILE A 52 -2.23 3.48 -9.27
C ILE A 52 -0.84 3.02 -8.82
N ILE A 53 -0.73 2.20 -7.76
CA ILE A 53 0.54 1.55 -7.43
C ILE A 53 0.70 0.32 -8.32
N ILE A 54 1.34 0.51 -9.49
CA ILE A 54 1.89 -0.62 -10.24
C ILE A 54 3.02 -1.20 -9.37
N PRO A 55 2.88 -2.41 -8.82
CA PRO A 55 3.97 -3.01 -8.08
C PRO A 55 5.16 -3.14 -9.03
N ALA A 56 6.37 -2.82 -8.57
CA ALA A 56 7.60 -3.07 -9.35
C ALA A 56 7.85 -4.58 -9.60
N SER A 57 6.94 -5.45 -9.15
CA SER A 57 6.93 -6.88 -9.40
C SER A 57 5.64 -7.28 -10.13
N LEU A 58 5.79 -8.08 -11.18
CA LEU A 58 4.67 -8.68 -11.91
C LEU A 58 4.52 -10.14 -11.46
N THR A 59 3.34 -10.51 -10.98
CA THR A 59 3.02 -11.93 -10.69
C THR A 59 2.47 -12.58 -11.95
N VAL A 60 3.16 -13.62 -12.42
CA VAL A 60 2.78 -14.40 -13.61
C VAL A 60 2.74 -15.89 -13.28
N SER A 61 2.13 -16.70 -14.14
CA SER A 61 2.25 -18.15 -14.03
C SER A 61 3.69 -18.60 -14.29
N LYS A 62 4.06 -19.77 -13.76
CA LYS A 62 5.41 -20.33 -13.97
C LYS A 62 5.75 -20.47 -15.46
N GLU A 63 4.80 -20.93 -16.27
CA GLU A 63 4.96 -21.08 -17.72
C GLU A 63 5.26 -19.73 -18.41
N VAL A 64 4.57 -18.65 -18.02
CA VAL A 64 4.82 -17.31 -18.56
C VAL A 64 6.18 -16.80 -18.10
N PHE A 65 6.55 -17.03 -16.84
CA PHE A 65 7.85 -16.66 -16.31
C PHE A 65 9.01 -17.28 -17.11
N ASP A 66 8.94 -18.59 -17.33
CA ASP A 66 9.96 -19.34 -18.08
C ASP A 66 10.07 -18.84 -19.53
N ASN A 67 8.96 -18.45 -20.14
CA ASN A 67 8.90 -17.94 -21.51
C ASN A 67 9.40 -16.48 -21.68
N VAL A 68 9.41 -15.67 -20.61
CA VAL A 68 9.75 -14.24 -20.68
C VAL A 68 11.18 -13.99 -20.23
N ILE A 69 11.62 -14.60 -19.12
CA ILE A 69 12.94 -14.32 -18.53
C ILE A 69 14.09 -15.01 -19.27
N MET A 70 13.84 -16.17 -19.88
CA MET A 70 14.86 -16.93 -20.62
C MET A 70 14.88 -16.59 -22.11
N ALA A 71 14.04 -15.65 -22.56
CA ALA A 71 13.90 -15.33 -23.96
C ALA A 71 14.98 -14.35 -24.42
N ASP A 72 16.10 -14.89 -24.89
CA ASP A 72 16.98 -14.15 -25.78
C ASP A 72 16.36 -14.15 -27.18
N ARG A 73 15.90 -12.99 -27.63
CA ARG A 73 15.23 -12.83 -28.93
C ARG A 73 15.80 -11.63 -29.65
N GLU A 74 16.21 -11.87 -30.88
CA GLU A 74 16.58 -10.80 -31.79
C GLU A 74 15.40 -9.83 -32.00
N PRO A 75 15.64 -8.51 -31.98
CA PRO A 75 14.60 -7.52 -32.29
C PRO A 75 13.97 -7.79 -33.64
N THR A 76 12.63 -7.78 -33.70
CA THR A 76 11.89 -7.94 -34.95
C THR A 76 12.21 -6.82 -35.93
N GLU A 77 12.06 -7.06 -37.24
CA GLU A 77 12.25 -6.00 -38.25
C GLU A 77 11.35 -4.78 -37.99
N ALA A 78 10.12 -5.01 -37.54
CA ALA A 78 9.19 -3.94 -37.16
C ALA A 78 9.71 -3.07 -36.01
N LEU A 79 10.31 -3.69 -34.97
CA LEU A 79 10.90 -2.95 -33.86
C LEU A 79 12.17 -2.20 -34.27
N ARG A 80 13.03 -2.81 -35.10
CA ARG A 80 14.22 -2.14 -35.65
C ARG A 80 13.84 -0.92 -36.48
N LYS A 81 12.81 -1.05 -37.32
CA LYS A 81 12.31 0.07 -38.12
C LYS A 81 11.77 1.19 -37.23
N LEU A 82 10.93 0.87 -36.24
CA LEU A 82 10.40 1.85 -35.28
C LEU A 82 11.50 2.61 -34.52
N MET A 83 12.58 1.93 -34.12
CA MET A 83 13.68 2.54 -33.36
C MET A 83 14.68 3.32 -34.24
N ASN A 84 14.68 3.10 -35.56
CA ASN A 84 15.61 3.73 -36.51
C ASN A 84 14.90 4.73 -37.46
N GLU A 85 13.66 5.11 -37.19
CA GLU A 85 12.96 6.15 -37.96
C GLU A 85 13.48 7.55 -37.56
N ASP A 86 14.29 8.15 -38.44
CA ASP A 86 14.44 9.61 -38.61
C ASP A 86 13.28 10.15 -39.45
#